data_AF-A0A0B1T642-F1
#
_entry.id   AF-A0A0B1T642-F1
#
_cell.length_a   1.000
_cell.length_b   1.000
_cell.length_c   1.000
_cell.angle_alpha   90.00
_cell.angle_beta   90.00
_cell.angle_gamma   90.00
#
_symmetry.space_group_name_H-M   'P 1'
#
loop_
_entity.id
_entity.type
_entity.pdbx_description
1 polymer ?
#
loop_
_entity_poly.entity_id
_entity_poly.type
_entity_poly.pdbx_seq_one_letter_code
_entity_poly.pdbx_strand_id
1 'polypeptide(L)'
;MSDQDRTSIHEAMEQQSISISKAGIVTSLHARCTVIAAANPIGGRCNHVVRYNPTRTFAENVDLTEPILSRFDVLCVIRDTVDPVEDERLAKFVVGNHIKLHPAKQVNAEEENDEENDVDARTGVTLVPQDLLRKYILFARENCHPTLHEKHTEKLATVFAQMRKQSMTPDIEEFKQRNDHVTTWNH
;
A
#
# COMPACT_ATOMS: atom_id res chain seq x y z
N MET A 1 9.26 17.93 -1.45
CA MET A 1 8.24 18.42 -2.40
C MET A 1 8.07 19.90 -2.14
N SER A 2 7.95 20.75 -3.17
CA SER A 2 7.71 22.18 -2.96
C SER A 2 6.29 22.37 -2.41
N ASP A 3 6.06 23.40 -1.60
CA ASP A 3 4.72 23.67 -1.04
C ASP A 3 3.69 24.02 -2.13
N GLN A 4 4.15 24.56 -3.26
CA GLN A 4 3.31 24.83 -4.42
C GLN A 4 2.86 23.55 -5.17
N ASP A 5 3.68 22.50 -5.13
CA ASP A 5 3.29 21.20 -5.68
C ASP A 5 2.27 20.52 -4.77
N ARG A 6 2.38 20.71 -3.45
CA ARG A 6 1.42 20.21 -2.46
C ARG A 6 0.02 20.76 -2.71
N THR A 7 -0.12 22.08 -2.88
CA THR A 7 -1.43 22.71 -3.12
C THR A 7 -2.08 22.25 -4.42
N SER A 8 -1.29 22.07 -5.48
CA SER A 8 -1.76 21.58 -6.77
C SER A 8 -2.27 20.13 -6.67
N ILE A 9 -1.57 19.28 -5.90
CA ILE A 9 -1.99 17.90 -5.67
C ILE A 9 -3.26 17.84 -4.81
N HIS A 10 -3.42 18.72 -3.82
CA HIS A 10 -4.62 18.79 -3.01
C HIS A 10 -5.88 19.06 -3.83
N GLU A 11 -5.82 19.98 -4.79
CA GLU A 11 -6.94 20.28 -5.70
C GLU A 11 -7.26 19.05 -6.58
N ALA A 12 -6.23 18.45 -7.16
CA ALA A 12 -6.38 17.29 -8.03
C ALA A 12 -6.94 16.06 -7.30
N MET A 13 -6.52 15.80 -6.06
CA MET A 13 -7.01 14.67 -5.26
C MET A 13 -8.45 14.87 -4.80
N GLU A 14 -8.85 16.12 -4.51
CA GLU A 14 -10.20 16.41 -3.99
C GLU A 14 -11.26 16.44 -5.08
N GLN A 15 -10.99 17.22 -6.13
CA GLN A 15 -11.99 17.53 -7.15
C GLN A 15 -11.80 16.69 -8.40
N GLN A 16 -10.68 15.97 -8.52
CA GLN A 16 -10.27 15.26 -9.75
C GLN A 16 -10.27 16.18 -10.97
N SER A 17 -9.99 17.46 -10.75
CA SER A 17 -9.88 18.49 -11.77
C SER A 17 -8.83 19.52 -11.37
N ILE A 18 -8.14 20.09 -12.35
CA ILE A 18 -7.14 21.14 -12.15
C ILE A 18 -7.63 22.39 -12.87
N SER A 19 -7.81 23.47 -12.12
CA SER A 19 -8.12 24.79 -12.67
C SER A 19 -6.85 25.52 -13.05
N ILE A 20 -6.79 26.01 -14.30
CA ILE A 20 -5.65 26.76 -14.80
C ILE A 20 -6.14 28.13 -15.26
N SER A 21 -5.51 29.17 -14.72
CA SER A 21 -5.64 30.55 -15.19
C SER A 21 -4.26 31.09 -15.53
N LYS A 22 -3.90 31.04 -16.81
CA LYS A 22 -2.59 31.52 -17.29
C LYS A 22 -2.71 32.10 -18.69
N ALA A 23 -2.03 33.21 -18.94
CA ALA A 23 -2.01 33.89 -20.24
C ALA A 23 -3.39 34.21 -20.83
N GLY A 24 -4.36 34.57 -19.97
CA GLY A 24 -5.73 34.88 -20.38
C GLY A 24 -6.61 33.67 -20.71
N ILE A 25 -6.07 32.45 -20.61
CA ILE A 25 -6.83 31.21 -20.74
C ILE A 25 -7.24 30.76 -19.35
N VAL A 26 -8.55 30.75 -19.11
CA VAL A 26 -9.18 30.20 -17.90
C VAL A 26 -9.90 28.93 -18.32
N THR A 27 -9.37 27.77 -17.91
CA THR A 27 -9.94 26.46 -18.25
C THR A 27 -9.75 25.48 -17.11
N SER A 28 -10.62 24.47 -17.03
CA SER A 28 -10.50 23.35 -16.10
C SER A 28 -10.21 22.07 -16.87
N LEU A 29 -9.19 21.32 -16.43
CA LEU A 29 -8.81 20.03 -16.99
C LEU A 29 -9.20 18.91 -16.03
N HIS A 30 -9.65 17.78 -16.58
CA HIS A 30 -9.99 16.62 -15.76
C HIS A 30 -8.72 15.85 -15.38
N ALA A 31 -8.58 15.53 -14.10
CA ALA A 31 -7.48 14.79 -13.50
C ALA A 31 -7.99 13.50 -12.83
N ARG A 32 -8.88 12.77 -13.50
CA ARG A 32 -9.42 11.48 -13.04
C ARG A 32 -8.38 10.37 -13.14
N CYS A 33 -7.41 10.38 -12.23
CA CYS A 33 -6.36 9.37 -12.14
C CYS A 33 -6.28 8.77 -10.73
N THR A 34 -5.80 7.53 -10.66
CA THR A 34 -5.43 6.88 -9.41
C THR A 34 -4.05 7.35 -8.98
N VAL A 35 -3.92 7.86 -7.76
CA VAL A 35 -2.64 8.30 -7.18
C VAL A 35 -2.04 7.15 -6.39
N ILE A 36 -0.82 6.74 -6.75
CA ILE A 36 -0.01 5.79 -5.99
C ILE A 36 1.22 6.55 -5.50
N ALA A 37 1.41 6.60 -4.20
CA ALA A 37 2.53 7.29 -3.58
C ALA A 37 3.37 6.31 -2.75
N ALA A 38 4.68 6.38 -2.92
CA ALA A 38 5.65 5.74 -2.04
C ALA A 38 6.45 6.83 -1.34
N ALA A 39 6.48 6.78 -0.01
CA ALA A 39 7.19 7.76 0.80
C ALA A 39 8.02 7.05 1.86
N ASN A 40 9.19 7.62 2.16
CA ASN A 40 10.04 7.16 3.25
C ASN A 40 9.71 7.97 4.52
N PRO A 41 9.79 7.37 5.72
CA PRO A 41 9.58 8.08 6.96
C PRO A 41 10.65 9.15 7.21
N ILE A 42 10.30 10.15 8.02
CA ILE A 42 11.24 11.22 8.42
C ILE A 42 12.29 10.68 9.39
N GLY A 43 13.53 11.17 9.27
CA GLY A 43 14.68 10.71 10.08
C GLY A 43 15.85 10.15 9.28
N GLY A 44 15.78 10.14 7.94
CA GLY A 44 16.84 9.67 7.06
C GLY A 44 17.94 10.66 6.68
N ARG A 45 18.14 11.72 7.47
CA ARG A 45 19.31 12.60 7.32
C ARG A 45 20.08 12.56 8.63
N CYS A 46 21.38 12.27 8.52
CA CYS A 46 22.40 12.07 9.54
C CYS A 46 22.24 10.89 10.54
N ASN A 47 23.00 9.81 10.29
CA ASN A 47 23.44 8.76 11.22
C ASN A 47 22.42 8.14 12.20
N HIS A 48 21.40 7.45 11.68
CA HIS A 48 20.90 6.21 12.29
C HIS A 48 20.04 5.45 11.26
N VAL A 49 20.00 4.12 11.36
CA VAL A 49 19.19 3.28 10.47
C VAL A 49 17.73 3.72 10.56
N VAL A 50 17.19 4.16 9.42
CA VAL A 50 15.83 4.72 9.32
C VAL A 50 14.83 3.58 9.33
N ARG A 51 14.30 3.27 10.50
CA ARG A 51 13.19 2.32 10.63
C ARG A 51 11.93 3.07 11.02
N TYR A 52 10.80 2.61 10.50
CA TYR A 52 9.50 3.08 10.96
C TYR A 52 9.39 2.82 12.46
N ASN A 53 9.22 3.88 13.26
CA ASN A 53 9.10 3.74 14.71
C ASN A 53 7.64 3.47 15.09
N PRO A 54 7.29 2.27 15.62
CA PRO A 54 5.92 1.94 15.99
C PRO A 54 5.43 2.70 17.21
N THR A 55 6.31 3.35 17.98
CA THR A 55 5.91 4.11 19.19
C THR A 55 5.44 5.53 18.87
N ARG A 56 5.72 6.05 17.67
CA ARG A 56 5.24 7.36 17.22
C ARG A 56 3.99 7.22 16.37
N THR A 57 3.16 8.26 16.39
CA THR A 57 1.97 8.31 15.54
C THR A 57 2.37 8.33 14.06
N PHE A 58 1.49 7.84 13.19
CA PHE A 58 1.78 7.81 11.75
C PHE A 58 2.02 9.21 11.16
N ALA A 59 1.27 10.22 11.64
CA ALA A 59 1.42 11.62 11.25
C ALA A 59 2.77 12.22 11.67
N GLU A 60 3.36 11.74 12.77
CA GLU A 60 4.71 12.16 13.19
C GLU A 60 5.83 11.45 12.44
N ASN A 61 5.58 10.23 11.95
CA ASN A 61 6.57 9.45 11.21
C ASN A 61 6.72 9.90 9.76
N VAL A 62 5.77 10.64 9.21
CA VAL A 62 5.76 11.08 7.82
C VAL A 62 5.47 12.57 7.75
N ASP A 63 6.30 13.35 7.03
CA ASP A 63 6.07 14.78 6.77
C ASP A 63 4.99 14.96 5.68
N LEU A 64 3.77 14.54 5.98
CA LEU A 64 2.59 14.77 5.18
C LEU A 64 1.55 15.51 6.02
N THR A 65 0.88 16.47 5.40
CA THR A 65 -0.19 17.21 6.06
C THR A 65 -1.42 16.31 6.23
N GLU A 66 -2.16 16.48 7.33
CA GLU A 66 -3.39 15.74 7.62
C GLU A 66 -4.42 15.72 6.47
N PRO A 67 -4.61 16.82 5.69
CA PRO A 67 -5.51 16.81 4.55
C PRO A 67 -5.07 15.90 3.40
N ILE A 68 -3.78 15.54 3.26
CA ILE A 68 -3.34 14.53 2.28
C ILE A 68 -3.67 13.14 2.82
N LEU A 69 -3.36 12.89 4.09
CA LEU A 69 -3.53 11.56 4.70
C LEU A 69 -4.99 11.12 4.73
N SER A 70 -5.92 12.03 5.01
CA SER A 70 -7.35 11.74 5.01
C SER A 70 -7.93 11.46 3.62
N ARG A 71 -7.22 11.78 2.53
CA ARG A 71 -7.69 11.58 1.14
C ARG A 71 -7.16 10.30 0.51
N PHE A 72 -6.20 9.64 1.15
CA PHE A 72 -5.80 8.30 0.74
C PHE A 72 -6.75 7.28 1.34
N ASP A 73 -7.35 6.45 0.50
CA ASP A 73 -8.24 5.38 0.93
C ASP A 73 -7.48 4.24 1.63
N VAL A 74 -6.22 4.00 1.22
CA VAL A 74 -5.39 2.90 1.72
C VAL A 74 -4.01 3.42 2.07
N LEU A 75 -3.59 3.18 3.31
CA LEU A 75 -2.26 3.47 3.81
C LEU A 75 -1.54 2.15 4.12
N CYS A 76 -0.45 1.87 3.42
CA CYS A 76 0.36 0.67 3.64
C CYS A 76 1.68 1.05 4.32
N VAL A 77 1.85 0.61 5.57
CA VAL A 77 3.12 0.77 6.31
C VAL A 77 3.92 -0.52 6.19
N ILE A 78 5.06 -0.46 5.49
CA ILE A 78 6.00 -1.58 5.40
C ILE A 78 6.98 -1.45 6.56
N ARG A 79 7.01 -2.47 7.43
CA ARG A 79 7.94 -2.54 8.56
C ARG A 79 8.95 -3.65 8.31
N ASP A 80 10.21 -3.29 8.46
CA ASP A 80 11.32 -4.23 8.36
C ASP A 80 11.67 -4.78 9.76
N THR A 81 11.13 -5.96 10.07
CA THR A 81 11.42 -6.72 11.29
C THR A 81 12.42 -7.82 10.97
N VAL A 82 13.54 -7.87 11.70
CA VAL A 82 14.57 -8.90 11.48
C VAL A 82 14.06 -10.23 12.04
N ASP A 83 13.77 -11.17 11.15
CA ASP A 83 13.41 -12.55 11.50
C ASP A 83 14.28 -13.51 10.67
N PRO A 84 15.16 -14.29 11.30
CA PRO A 84 16.10 -15.16 10.58
C PRO A 84 15.42 -16.19 9.68
N VAL A 85 14.20 -16.64 10.02
CA VAL A 85 13.49 -17.65 9.23
C VAL A 85 12.93 -17.05 7.95
N GLU A 86 12.33 -15.87 8.04
CA GLU A 86 11.79 -15.16 6.88
C GLU A 86 12.91 -14.60 6.00
N ASP A 87 14.01 -14.12 6.60
CA ASP A 87 15.19 -13.65 5.87
C ASP A 87 15.85 -14.78 5.07
N GLU A 88 15.95 -16.00 5.64
CA GLU A 88 16.47 -17.16 4.92
C GLU A 88 15.58 -17.53 3.72
N ARG A 89 14.26 -17.48 3.89
CA ARG A 89 13.30 -17.74 2.81
C ARG A 89 13.40 -16.70 1.71
N LEU A 90 13.47 -15.42 2.08
CA LEU A 90 13.64 -14.31 1.15
C LEU A 90 14.95 -14.44 0.39
N ALA A 91 16.05 -14.74 1.07
CA ALA A 91 17.35 -14.94 0.45
C ALA A 91 17.33 -16.08 -0.58
N LYS A 92 16.74 -17.23 -0.23
CA LYS A 92 16.56 -18.37 -1.17
C LYS A 92 15.75 -17.96 -2.39
N PHE A 93 14.65 -17.22 -2.20
CA PHE A 93 13.81 -16.75 -3.29
C PHE A 93 14.56 -15.77 -4.22
N VAL A 94 15.27 -14.80 -3.66
CA VAL A 94 16.05 -13.80 -4.42
C VAL A 94 17.15 -14.47 -5.23
N VAL A 95 17.89 -15.41 -4.63
CA VAL A 95 18.95 -16.17 -5.33
C VAL A 95 18.36 -17.02 -6.44
N GLY A 96 17.25 -17.73 -6.18
CA GLY A 96 16.55 -18.52 -7.20
C GLY A 96 16.08 -17.67 -8.38
N ASN A 97 15.51 -16.49 -8.10
CA ASN A 97 15.07 -15.55 -9.13
C ASN A 97 16.25 -14.98 -9.94
N HIS A 98 17.37 -14.66 -9.28
CA HIS A 98 18.57 -14.17 -9.96
C HIS A 98 19.17 -15.20 -10.92
N ILE A 99 19.11 -16.49 -10.57
CA ILE A 99 19.54 -17.60 -11.44
C ILE A 99 18.59 -17.75 -12.65
N LYS A 100 17.27 -17.65 -12.44
CA LYS A 100 16.26 -17.73 -13.52
C LYS A 100 16.39 -16.58 -14.51
N LEU A 101 16.63 -15.36 -14.01
CA LEU A 101 16.71 -14.14 -14.81
C LEU A 101 18.11 -13.87 -15.39
N HIS A 102 19.08 -14.76 -15.16
CA HIS A 102 20.44 -14.55 -15.64
C HIS A 102 20.49 -14.57 -17.18
N PRO A 103 21.02 -13.52 -17.85
CA PRO A 103 20.95 -13.36 -19.29
C PRO A 103 21.69 -14.47 -20.05
N ALA A 104 22.74 -15.07 -19.47
CA ALA A 104 23.46 -16.18 -20.12
C ALA A 104 22.65 -17.49 -20.17
N LYS A 105 21.59 -17.64 -19.37
CA LYS A 105 20.71 -18.82 -19.41
C LYS A 105 19.61 -18.65 -20.47
N GLN A 106 19.20 -17.42 -20.76
CA GLN A 106 18.22 -17.11 -21.81
C GLN A 106 18.72 -17.46 -23.22
N VAL A 107 20.04 -17.39 -23.47
CA VAL A 107 20.64 -17.75 -24.77
C VAL A 107 20.59 -19.26 -25.05
N ASN A 108 20.49 -20.09 -24.01
CA ASN A 108 20.41 -21.55 -24.13
C ASN A 108 18.99 -22.10 -23.86
N ALA A 109 18.00 -21.23 -23.60
CA ALA A 109 16.65 -21.61 -23.19
C ALA A 109 15.59 -21.45 -24.30
N GLU A 110 16.01 -21.38 -25.56
CA GLU A 110 15.07 -21.46 -26.71
C GLU A 110 14.51 -22.89 -26.92
N GLU A 111 14.99 -23.90 -26.19
CA GLU A 111 14.59 -25.30 -26.37
C GLU A 111 13.73 -25.93 -25.25
N GLU A 112 13.52 -25.25 -24.11
CA GLU A 112 12.64 -25.75 -23.04
C GLU A 112 11.39 -24.89 -22.97
N ASN A 113 10.31 -25.38 -23.59
CA ASN A 113 8.94 -24.93 -23.34
C ASN A 113 8.57 -25.27 -21.88
N ASP A 114 9.07 -24.48 -20.94
CA ASP A 114 8.60 -24.51 -19.57
C ASP A 114 7.24 -23.80 -19.53
N GLU A 115 6.19 -24.51 -19.95
CA GLU A 115 4.86 -24.38 -19.36
C GLU A 115 4.89 -24.87 -17.90
N GLU A 116 5.86 -24.42 -17.11
CA GLU A 116 5.76 -24.49 -15.65
C GLU A 116 4.58 -23.60 -15.29
N ASN A 117 3.44 -24.23 -15.01
CA ASN A 117 2.38 -23.64 -14.21
C ASN A 117 3.06 -23.09 -12.96
N ASP A 118 3.38 -21.80 -12.98
CA ASP A 118 4.05 -21.11 -11.88
C ASP A 118 3.06 -21.19 -10.71
N VAL A 119 3.22 -22.21 -9.89
CA VAL A 119 2.43 -22.41 -8.68
C VAL A 119 3.13 -21.61 -7.60
N ASP A 120 2.42 -20.66 -7.01
CA ASP A 120 2.96 -19.87 -5.92
C ASP A 120 3.36 -20.83 -4.81
N ALA A 121 4.66 -20.95 -4.53
CA ALA A 121 5.17 -21.82 -3.48
C ALA A 121 4.59 -21.48 -2.09
N ARG A 122 4.02 -20.27 -1.93
CA ARG A 122 3.40 -19.79 -0.71
C ARG A 122 1.89 -20.09 -0.59
N THR A 123 1.14 -20.03 -1.68
CA THR A 123 -0.34 -20.21 -1.64
C THR A 123 -0.82 -21.47 -2.35
N GLY A 124 0.03 -22.15 -3.12
CA GLY A 124 -0.33 -23.33 -3.92
C GLY A 124 -1.30 -23.01 -5.07
N VAL A 125 -1.52 -21.72 -5.36
CA VAL A 125 -2.43 -21.26 -6.40
C VAL A 125 -1.66 -21.13 -7.71
N THR A 126 -2.26 -21.60 -8.80
CA THR A 126 -1.75 -21.40 -10.17
C THR A 126 -1.72 -19.91 -10.48
N LEU A 127 -0.55 -19.34 -10.74
CA LEU A 127 -0.44 -17.94 -11.16
C LEU A 127 -1.13 -17.76 -12.51
N VAL A 128 -1.94 -16.70 -12.60
CA VAL A 128 -2.52 -16.27 -13.87
C VAL A 128 -1.42 -15.61 -14.70
N PRO A 129 -1.24 -15.99 -15.99
CA PRO A 129 -0.29 -15.36 -16.88
C PRO A 129 -0.49 -13.83 -16.94
N GLN A 130 0.60 -13.07 -16.92
CA GLN A 130 0.53 -11.59 -16.89
C GLN A 130 -0.25 -11.01 -18.08
N ASP A 131 -0.15 -11.62 -19.27
CA ASP A 131 -0.87 -11.19 -20.47
C ASP A 131 -2.39 -11.33 -20.31
N LEU A 132 -2.83 -12.42 -19.70
CA LEU A 132 -4.25 -12.66 -19.44
C LEU A 132 -4.75 -11.69 -18.35
N LEU A 133 -3.96 -11.49 -17.29
CA LEU A 133 -4.30 -10.57 -16.20
C LEU A 133 -4.49 -9.14 -16.72
N ARG A 134 -3.60 -8.66 -17.60
CA ARG A 134 -3.72 -7.33 -18.22
C ARG A 134 -5.01 -7.18 -19.02
N LYS A 135 -5.34 -8.16 -19.87
CA LYS A 135 -6.58 -8.17 -20.66
C LYS A 135 -7.81 -8.24 -19.75
N TYR A 136 -7.75 -9.03 -18.69
CA TYR A 136 -8.83 -9.16 -17.71
C TYR A 136 -9.12 -7.85 -16.99
N ILE A 137 -8.08 -7.14 -16.53
CA ILE A 137 -8.24 -5.84 -15.86
C ILE A 137 -8.86 -4.81 -16.81
N LEU A 138 -8.43 -4.77 -18.07
CA LEU A 138 -9.03 -3.89 -19.07
C LEU A 138 -10.51 -4.20 -19.29
N PHE A 139 -10.84 -5.48 -19.50
CA PHE A 139 -12.21 -5.92 -19.69
C PHE A 139 -13.11 -5.57 -18.49
N ALA A 140 -12.63 -5.82 -17.27
CA ALA A 140 -13.37 -5.52 -16.05
C ALA A 140 -13.61 -4.02 -15.87
N ARG A 141 -12.62 -3.17 -16.20
CA ARG A 141 -12.75 -1.71 -16.10
C ARG A 141 -13.75 -1.12 -17.10
N GLU A 142 -13.88 -1.72 -18.28
CA GLU A 142 -14.78 -1.23 -19.33
C GLU A 142 -16.21 -1.77 -19.21
N ASN A 143 -16.37 -3.03 -18.81
CA ASN A 143 -17.67 -3.71 -18.89
C ASN A 143 -18.36 -3.88 -17.52
N CYS A 144 -17.62 -3.94 -16.42
CA CYS A 144 -18.18 -4.22 -15.11
C CYS A 144 -18.34 -2.94 -14.28
N HIS A 145 -19.59 -2.56 -14.03
CA HIS A 145 -19.96 -1.44 -13.15
C HIS A 145 -20.77 -1.98 -11.97
N PRO A 146 -20.13 -2.57 -10.95
CA PRO A 146 -20.84 -3.21 -9.84
C PRO A 146 -21.61 -2.16 -9.03
N THR A 147 -22.88 -2.47 -8.72
CA THR A 147 -23.75 -1.63 -7.89
C THR A 147 -23.89 -2.23 -6.50
N LEU A 148 -23.90 -1.38 -5.47
CA LEU A 148 -24.07 -1.83 -4.09
C LEU A 148 -25.54 -2.22 -3.81
N HIS A 149 -25.77 -3.43 -3.30
CA HIS A 149 -27.09 -3.88 -2.87
C HIS A 149 -27.42 -3.42 -1.44
N GLU A 150 -28.66 -2.99 -1.21
CA GLU A 150 -29.14 -2.43 0.07
C GLU A 150 -28.97 -3.35 1.28
N LYS A 151 -28.95 -4.66 1.07
CA LYS A 151 -28.79 -5.67 2.15
C LYS A 151 -27.48 -5.55 2.93
N HIS A 152 -26.47 -4.85 2.39
CA HIS A 152 -25.16 -4.70 3.02
C HIS A 152 -24.94 -3.34 3.68
N THR A 153 -25.85 -2.39 3.50
CA THR A 153 -25.70 -1.01 3.98
C THR A 153 -25.66 -0.94 5.51
N GLU A 154 -26.49 -1.72 6.21
CA GLU A 154 -26.52 -1.76 7.68
C GLU A 154 -25.20 -2.25 8.28
N LYS A 155 -24.60 -3.27 7.66
CA LYS A 155 -23.29 -3.81 8.09
C LYS A 155 -22.20 -2.76 7.90
N LEU A 156 -22.19 -2.07 6.76
CA LEU A 156 -21.22 -1.00 6.49
C LEU A 156 -21.35 0.16 7.50
N ALA A 157 -22.58 0.57 7.81
CA ALA A 157 -22.83 1.61 8.80
C ALA A 157 -22.32 1.22 10.20
N THR A 158 -22.55 -0.04 10.59
CA THR A 158 -22.09 -0.58 11.88
C THR A 158 -20.56 -0.60 11.96
N VAL A 159 -19.89 -1.11 10.91
CA VAL A 159 -18.43 -1.15 10.82
C VAL A 159 -17.84 0.26 10.87
N PHE A 160 -18.42 1.21 10.12
CA PHE A 160 -17.96 2.60 10.12
C PHE A 160 -18.11 3.27 11.49
N ALA A 161 -19.23 3.05 12.18
CA ALA A 161 -19.45 3.56 13.54
C ALA A 161 -18.43 2.97 14.53
N GLN A 162 -18.13 1.68 14.41
CA GLN A 162 -17.12 1.02 15.23
C GLN A 162 -15.72 1.59 14.99
N MET A 163 -15.32 1.76 13.73
CA MET A 163 -14.02 2.34 13.37
C MET A 163 -13.88 3.77 13.92
N ARG A 164 -14.91 4.60 13.82
CA ARG A 164 -14.90 5.97 14.39
C ARG A 164 -14.81 5.98 15.91
N LYS A 165 -15.47 5.03 16.59
CA LYS A 165 -15.40 4.91 18.05
C LYS A 165 -13.98 4.56 18.50
N GLN A 166 -13.34 3.64 17.80
CA GLN A 166 -11.96 3.24 18.09
C GLN A 166 -10.97 4.39 17.82
N SER A 167 -11.15 5.17 16.75
CA SER A 167 -10.27 6.30 16.45
C SER A 167 -10.34 7.47 17.46
N MET A 168 -11.46 7.62 18.18
CA MET A 168 -11.62 8.64 19.22
C MET A 168 -10.96 8.25 20.56
N THR A 169 -10.66 6.98 20.74
CA THR A 169 -10.00 6.48 21.95
C THR A 169 -8.52 6.38 21.62
N PRO A 170 -7.66 7.36 22.00
CA PRO A 170 -6.23 7.20 21.77
C PRO A 170 -5.77 5.92 22.48
N ASP A 171 -4.87 5.17 21.84
CA ASP A 171 -4.25 3.87 22.19
C ASP A 171 -3.64 3.78 23.62
N ILE A 172 -4.42 4.10 24.65
CA ILE A 172 -4.03 3.99 26.06
C ILE A 172 -4.58 2.68 26.64
N GLU A 173 -5.67 2.13 26.09
CA GLU A 173 -6.28 0.90 26.60
C GLU A 173 -5.63 -0.40 26.07
N GLU A 174 -5.18 -0.45 24.80
CA GLU A 174 -4.46 -1.63 24.29
C GLU A 174 -3.11 -1.86 24.99
N PHE A 175 -2.51 -0.79 25.54
CA PHE A 175 -1.26 -0.89 26.30
C PHE A 175 -1.47 -1.39 27.75
N LYS A 176 -2.63 -1.10 28.36
CA LYS A 176 -2.97 -1.62 29.70
C LYS A 176 -3.23 -3.12 29.68
N GLN A 177 -3.97 -3.64 28.71
CA GLN A 177 -4.30 -5.07 28.65
C GLN A 177 -3.09 -5.97 28.36
N ARG A 178 -2.08 -5.50 27.60
CA ARG A 178 -0.84 -6.28 27.42
C ARG A 178 0.05 -6.31 28.67
N ASN A 179 0.05 -5.26 29.48
CA ASN A 179 0.86 -5.20 30.70
C ASN A 179 0.21 -5.91 31.91
N ASP A 180 -1.12 -5.96 31.98
CA ASP A 180 -1.82 -6.64 33.09
C ASP A 180 -1.69 -8.18 33.02
N HIS A 181 -1.41 -8.76 31.84
CA HIS A 181 -1.14 -10.19 31.70
C HIS A 181 0.29 -10.60 32.09
N VAL A 182 1.23 -9.66 32.20
CA VAL A 182 2.63 -9.95 32.56
C VAL A 182 2.85 -9.86 34.08
N THR A 183 1.99 -9.15 34.82
CA THR A 183 2.14 -8.94 36.28
C THR A 183 1.50 -10.02 37.15
N THR A 184 0.76 -10.99 36.60
CA THR A 184 0.07 -12.05 37.38
C THR A 184 0.84 -13.37 37.51
N TRP A 185 2.07 -13.48 36.98
CA TRP A 185 2.90 -14.69 37.04
C TRP A 185 4.11 -14.59 37.99
N ASN A 186 4.00 -13.84 39.08
CA ASN A 186 4.98 -13.88 40.17
C ASN A 186 4.28 -13.86 41.54
N HIS A 187 3.63 -14.97 41.90
CA HIS A 187 3.42 -15.43 43.28
C HIS A 187 3.52 -16.96 43.29
#